data_AF-A0A7X7UNU2-F1
#
_entry.id   AF-A0A7X7UNU2-F1
#
_cell.length_a   1.000
_cell.length_b   1.000
_cell.length_c   1.000
_cell.angle_alpha   90.00
_cell.angle_beta   90.00
_cell.angle_gamma   90.00
#
_symmetry.space_group_name_H-M   'P 1'
#
loop_
_entity.id
_entity.type
_entity.pdbx_description
1 polymer ?
#
loop_
_entity_poly.entity_id
_entity_poly.type
_entity_poly.pdbx_seq_one_letter_code
_entity_poly.pdbx_strand_id
1 'polypeptide(L)'
;MKKEAVWIWYPGDFEIALAKKVMTRRYEIVFIPPFWRLDDCYHNVKFMKEVLLNKPEILNIKSEGKTNVSINGRYVYGFSGLLKLPPGKWLLEIVCFNPDGLPAILVEGEEIISDLSWKVTCGDGKYVKVGTSRLVNKKPSPNDVRLPTEIRFPLREFKVDDKTIYDFGEEMMAYL
;
A
#
# COMPACT_ATOMS: atom_id res chain seq x y z
N MET A 1 -21.52 -10.09 9.08
CA MET A 1 -20.22 -9.44 9.42
C MET A 1 -20.17 -8.08 8.76
N LYS A 2 -19.80 -7.03 9.49
CA LYS A 2 -19.57 -5.69 8.91
C LYS A 2 -18.34 -5.78 8.01
N LYS A 3 -18.44 -5.39 6.73
CA LYS A 3 -17.26 -5.37 5.86
C LYS A 3 -16.28 -4.31 6.36
N GLU A 4 -15.00 -4.66 6.40
CA GLU A 4 -13.93 -3.71 6.75
C GLU A 4 -13.27 -3.18 5.49
N ALA A 5 -12.95 -1.89 5.50
CA ALA A 5 -12.16 -1.25 4.45
C ALA A 5 -10.73 -1.80 4.43
N VAL A 6 -10.19 -2.00 3.23
CA VAL A 6 -8.82 -2.42 2.98
C VAL A 6 -8.10 -1.43 2.07
N TRP A 7 -6.77 -1.37 2.15
CA TRP A 7 -6.00 -0.60 1.20
C TRP A 7 -6.16 -1.20 -0.20
N ILE A 8 -6.30 -0.31 -1.19
CA ILE A 8 -6.44 -0.65 -2.61
C ILE A 8 -5.44 0.14 -3.45
N TRP A 9 -4.95 -0.49 -4.52
CA TRP A 9 -3.94 0.05 -5.44
C TRP A 9 -4.18 -0.45 -6.87
N TYR A 10 -3.33 -0.02 -7.82
CA TYR A 10 -3.34 -0.57 -9.18
C TYR A 10 -2.82 -2.01 -9.18
N PRO A 11 -3.55 -2.99 -9.76
CA PRO A 11 -3.20 -4.40 -9.62
C PRO A 11 -1.79 -4.72 -10.14
N GLY A 12 -0.98 -5.42 -9.34
CA GLY A 12 0.41 -5.77 -9.64
C GLY A 12 1.45 -4.80 -9.09
N ASP A 13 1.08 -3.54 -8.85
CA ASP A 13 2.03 -2.50 -8.45
C ASP A 13 2.61 -2.74 -7.06
N PHE A 14 1.82 -3.28 -6.11
CA PHE A 14 2.32 -3.63 -4.78
C PHE A 14 3.36 -4.74 -4.87
N GLU A 15 3.09 -5.76 -5.68
CA GLU A 15 3.99 -6.90 -5.88
C GLU A 15 5.30 -6.44 -6.52
N ILE A 16 5.24 -5.58 -7.55
CA ILE A 16 6.42 -4.98 -8.20
C ILE A 16 7.21 -4.14 -7.20
N ALA A 17 6.55 -3.23 -6.46
CA ALA A 17 7.21 -2.37 -5.49
C ALA A 17 7.87 -3.17 -4.34
N LEU A 18 7.18 -4.21 -3.85
CA LEU A 18 7.71 -5.09 -2.81
C LEU A 18 8.90 -5.90 -3.32
N ALA A 19 8.79 -6.48 -4.53
CA ALA A 19 9.88 -7.24 -5.14
C ALA A 19 11.11 -6.36 -5.37
N LYS A 20 10.93 -5.15 -5.90
CA LYS A 20 12.01 -4.14 -6.03
C LYS A 20 12.70 -3.91 -4.68
N LYS A 21 11.93 -3.66 -3.61
CA LYS A 21 12.44 -3.41 -2.26
C LYS A 21 13.20 -4.59 -1.66
N VAL A 22 12.82 -5.83 -1.98
CA VAL A 22 13.49 -7.04 -1.49
C VAL A 22 14.77 -7.30 -2.28
N MET A 23 14.69 -7.25 -3.61
CA MET A 23 15.82 -7.57 -4.49
C MET A 23 16.98 -6.58 -4.37
N THR A 24 16.70 -5.32 -4.02
CA THR A 24 17.74 -4.30 -3.79
C THR A 24 18.35 -4.33 -2.38
N ARG A 25 18.09 -5.38 -1.57
CA ARG A 25 18.74 -5.57 -0.26
C ARG A 25 19.99 -6.46 -0.31
N ARG A 26 20.29 -7.07 -1.46
CA ARG A 26 21.46 -7.95 -1.58
C ARG A 26 22.75 -7.16 -1.37
N TYR A 27 23.61 -7.70 -0.53
CA TYR A 27 24.90 -7.11 -0.19
C TYR A 27 25.96 -8.22 -0.12
N GLU A 28 27.06 -8.03 -0.84
CA GLU A 28 28.22 -8.93 -0.87
C GLU A 28 29.48 -8.08 -0.74
N ILE A 29 29.70 -7.51 0.45
CA ILE A 29 30.75 -6.51 0.73
C ILE A 29 30.50 -5.16 0.00
N VAL A 30 29.66 -5.17 -1.04
CA VAL A 30 29.11 -4.03 -1.75
C VAL A 30 27.63 -4.29 -2.06
N PHE A 31 26.86 -3.23 -2.30
CA PHE A 31 25.49 -3.34 -2.81
C PHE A 31 25.47 -4.05 -4.17
N ILE A 32 24.64 -5.09 -4.32
CA ILE A 32 24.50 -5.86 -5.55
C ILE A 32 23.07 -5.67 -6.11
N PRO A 33 22.87 -4.80 -7.11
CA PRO A 33 21.57 -4.67 -7.76
C PRO A 33 21.26 -5.87 -8.67
N PRO A 34 19.98 -6.10 -8.98
CA PRO A 34 19.58 -6.96 -10.10
C PRO A 34 20.22 -6.53 -11.42
N PHE A 35 20.67 -7.49 -12.22
CA PHE A 35 21.28 -7.21 -13.53
C PHE A 35 20.26 -7.09 -14.67
N TRP A 36 18.99 -7.42 -14.42
CA TRP A 36 17.88 -7.22 -15.34
C TRP A 36 17.14 -5.91 -15.05
N ARG A 37 16.32 -5.48 -16.01
CA ARG A 37 15.46 -4.29 -15.87
C ARG A 37 14.56 -4.43 -14.64
N LEU A 38 14.53 -3.40 -13.81
CA LEU A 38 13.53 -3.25 -12.74
C LEU A 38 12.41 -2.35 -13.23
N ASP A 39 11.19 -2.86 -13.17
CA ASP A 39 9.98 -2.07 -13.34
C ASP A 39 9.57 -1.40 -12.03
N ASP A 40 8.66 -0.43 -12.15
CA ASP A 40 8.09 0.30 -11.03
C ASP A 40 6.56 0.31 -11.11
N CYS A 41 5.94 0.71 -10.01
CA CYS A 41 4.51 0.99 -9.96
C CYS A 41 4.13 2.23 -10.81
N TYR A 42 2.86 2.32 -11.17
CA TYR A 42 2.31 3.57 -11.67
C TYR A 42 2.27 4.60 -10.54
N HIS A 43 2.99 5.70 -10.70
CA HIS A 43 3.06 6.77 -9.69
C HIS A 43 1.84 7.71 -9.70
N ASN A 44 0.96 7.61 -10.69
CA ASN A 44 -0.27 8.38 -10.78
C ASN A 44 -1.42 7.48 -11.22
N VAL A 45 -2.39 7.27 -10.34
CA VAL A 45 -3.54 6.39 -10.60
C VAL A 45 -4.84 7.05 -10.18
N LYS A 46 -5.94 6.68 -10.83
CA LYS A 46 -7.28 7.17 -10.50
C LYS A 46 -8.19 6.02 -10.14
N PHE A 47 -8.69 6.02 -8.92
CA PHE A 47 -9.68 5.09 -8.41
C PHE A 47 -11.08 5.60 -8.73
N MET A 48 -12.01 4.68 -9.02
CA MET A 48 -13.39 5.01 -9.35
C MET A 48 -14.37 4.05 -8.67
N LYS A 49 -15.48 4.61 -8.17
CA LYS A 49 -16.59 3.86 -7.60
C LYS A 49 -17.93 4.56 -7.87
N GLU A 50 -18.88 3.80 -8.40
CA GLU A 50 -20.29 4.19 -8.42
C GLU A 50 -21.00 3.63 -7.19
N VAL A 51 -21.83 4.46 -6.55
CA VAL A 51 -22.58 4.13 -5.34
C VAL A 51 -23.97 4.75 -5.36
N LEU A 52 -24.90 4.09 -4.69
CA LEU A 52 -26.22 4.61 -4.37
C LEU A 52 -26.33 4.65 -2.84
N LEU A 53 -26.40 5.85 -2.28
CA LEU A 53 -26.51 6.09 -0.84
C LEU A 53 -27.96 6.33 -0.43
N ASN A 54 -28.40 5.61 0.59
CA ASN A 54 -29.76 5.76 1.14
C ASN A 54 -29.84 6.79 2.29
N LYS A 55 -28.71 7.04 2.96
CA LYS A 55 -28.58 7.98 4.07
C LYS A 55 -27.34 8.86 3.90
N PRO A 56 -27.26 10.03 4.56
CA PRO A 56 -26.03 10.82 4.57
C PRO A 56 -24.87 10.02 5.15
N GLU A 57 -23.69 10.18 4.58
CA GLU A 57 -22.48 9.46 4.99
C GLU A 57 -21.26 10.39 5.01
N ILE A 58 -20.33 10.09 5.93
CA ILE A 58 -19.02 10.75 6.01
C ILE A 58 -17.95 9.70 5.73
N LEU A 59 -17.17 9.91 4.68
CA LEU A 59 -16.03 9.06 4.34
C LEU A 59 -14.76 9.65 4.91
N ASN A 60 -13.96 8.80 5.55
CA ASN A 60 -12.57 9.08 5.89
C ASN A 60 -11.67 8.42 4.84
N ILE A 61 -10.96 9.23 4.07
CA ILE A 61 -10.11 8.80 2.96
C ILE A 61 -8.67 9.09 3.35
N LYS A 62 -7.86 8.03 3.39
CA LYS A 62 -6.41 8.11 3.51
C LYS A 62 -5.79 7.75 2.18
N SER A 63 -4.65 8.37 1.87
CA SER A 63 -3.89 8.10 0.66
C SER A 63 -2.40 7.99 0.95
N GLU A 64 -1.74 7.05 0.29
CA GLU A 64 -0.29 6.98 0.18
C GLU A 64 0.15 7.86 -0.99
N GLY A 65 0.21 9.17 -0.77
CA GLY A 65 0.51 10.17 -1.80
C GLY A 65 -0.42 11.37 -1.76
N LYS A 66 -0.17 12.34 -2.64
CA LYS A 66 -1.03 13.50 -2.85
C LYS A 66 -2.32 13.06 -3.54
N THR A 67 -3.45 13.62 -3.11
CA THR A 67 -4.76 13.21 -3.63
C THR A 67 -5.62 14.39 -4.05
N ASN A 68 -6.48 14.14 -5.03
CA ASN A 68 -7.66 14.96 -5.27
C ASN A 68 -8.89 14.05 -5.38
N VAL A 69 -10.06 14.62 -5.13
CA VAL A 69 -11.33 13.90 -5.18
C VAL A 69 -12.26 14.66 -6.11
N SER A 70 -12.95 13.95 -6.99
CA SER A 70 -14.07 14.48 -7.76
C SER A 70 -15.32 13.64 -7.60
N ILE A 71 -16.46 14.33 -7.59
CA ILE A 71 -17.79 13.74 -7.46
C ILE A 71 -18.59 14.14 -8.68
N ASN A 72 -19.07 13.15 -9.45
CA ASN A 72 -19.78 13.37 -10.71
C ASN A 72 -19.02 14.34 -11.64
N GLY A 73 -17.69 14.19 -11.73
CA GLY A 73 -16.81 15.03 -12.54
C GLY A 73 -16.47 16.41 -11.98
N ARG A 74 -16.90 16.76 -10.75
CA ARG A 74 -16.60 18.05 -10.10
C ARG A 74 -15.61 17.87 -8.96
N TYR A 75 -14.52 18.65 -8.97
CA TYR A 75 -13.52 18.58 -7.91
C TYR A 75 -14.05 19.08 -6.56
N VAL A 76 -13.63 18.40 -5.50
CA VAL A 76 -13.84 18.79 -4.11
C VAL A 76 -12.68 19.68 -3.68
N TYR A 77 -12.94 20.96 -3.48
CA TYR A 77 -11.94 21.93 -3.03
C TYR A 77 -11.74 21.87 -1.51
N GLY A 78 -10.51 22.14 -1.04
CA GLY A 78 -10.18 22.14 0.39
C GLY A 78 -10.25 20.75 1.04
N PHE A 79 -10.08 19.69 0.25
CA PHE A 79 -10.19 18.32 0.73
C PHE A 79 -9.15 18.03 1.83
N SER A 80 -9.62 17.61 3.01
CA SER A 80 -8.82 17.39 4.21
C SER A 80 -8.81 15.92 4.68
N GLY A 81 -9.20 14.99 3.80
CA GLY A 81 -9.36 13.56 4.11
C GLY A 81 -10.79 13.16 4.49
N LEU A 82 -11.68 14.12 4.74
CA LEU A 82 -13.11 13.86 4.99
C LEU A 82 -13.97 14.28 3.80
N LEU A 83 -14.89 13.40 3.39
CA LEU A 83 -15.88 13.69 2.35
C LEU A 83 -17.29 13.43 2.90
N LYS A 84 -18.17 14.44 2.84
CA LYS A 84 -19.58 14.30 3.24
C LYS A 84 -20.45 14.15 2.00
N LEU A 85 -21.28 13.12 1.98
CA LEU A 85 -22.21 12.84 0.88
C LEU A 85 -23.64 12.74 1.41
N PRO A 86 -24.60 13.49 0.84
CA PRO A 86 -26.01 13.24 1.11
C PRO A 86 -26.50 11.97 0.38
N PRO A 87 -27.71 11.47 0.69
CA PRO A 87 -28.33 10.37 -0.06
C PRO A 87 -28.39 10.70 -1.56
N GLY A 88 -28.16 9.70 -2.40
CA GLY A 88 -28.17 9.87 -3.84
C GLY A 88 -27.21 8.95 -4.59
N LYS A 89 -27.19 9.09 -5.91
CA LYS A 89 -26.28 8.38 -6.80
C LYS A 89 -25.01 9.21 -7.00
N TRP A 90 -23.86 8.61 -6.71
CA TRP A 90 -22.56 9.27 -6.81
C TRP A 90 -21.58 8.45 -7.63
N LEU A 91 -20.84 9.13 -8.49
CA LEU A 91 -19.60 8.67 -9.08
C LEU A 91 -18.44 9.32 -8.33
N LEU A 92 -17.74 8.53 -7.52
CA LEU A 92 -16.54 8.93 -6.83
C LEU A 92 -15.34 8.64 -7.71
N GLU A 93 -14.46 9.63 -7.85
CA GLU A 93 -13.15 9.48 -8.46
C GLU A 93 -12.09 10.07 -7.54
N ILE A 94 -11.02 9.31 -7.29
CA ILE A 94 -9.95 9.71 -6.38
C ILE A 94 -8.63 9.50 -7.12
N VAL A 95 -7.91 10.58 -7.41
CA VAL A 95 -6.56 10.49 -7.97
C VAL A 95 -5.57 10.37 -6.82
N CYS A 96 -4.61 9.47 -6.93
CA CYS A 96 -3.49 9.37 -6.01
C CYS A 96 -2.18 9.44 -6.78
N PHE A 97 -1.37 10.44 -6.44
CA PHE A 97 -0.04 10.65 -6.99
C PHE A 97 1.01 10.46 -5.90
N ASN A 98 1.91 9.51 -6.09
CA ASN A 98 3.02 9.25 -5.18
C ASN A 98 4.31 9.08 -5.98
N PRO A 99 5.23 10.07 -5.97
CA PRO A 99 6.46 10.00 -6.76
C PRO A 99 7.49 9.01 -6.20
N ASP A 100 7.41 8.68 -4.90
CA ASP A 100 8.46 7.94 -4.19
C ASP A 100 8.01 6.54 -3.73
N GLY A 101 6.75 6.19 -3.95
CA GLY A 101 6.17 4.93 -3.48
C GLY A 101 4.89 4.58 -4.20
N LEU A 102 4.25 3.51 -3.73
CA LEU A 102 2.99 3.01 -4.26
C LEU A 102 1.85 3.98 -3.99
N PRO A 103 1.13 4.48 -5.01
CA PRO A 103 -0.15 5.12 -4.80
C PRO A 103 -1.21 4.12 -4.34
N ALA A 104 -1.77 4.38 -3.17
CA ALA A 104 -2.83 3.55 -2.61
C ALA A 104 -3.83 4.41 -1.83
N ILE A 105 -5.06 3.95 -1.71
CA ILE A 105 -6.09 4.61 -0.89
C ILE A 105 -6.76 3.64 0.08
N LEU A 106 -7.24 4.18 1.19
CA LEU A 106 -8.12 3.53 2.15
C LEU A 106 -9.33 4.44 2.36
N VAL A 107 -10.53 3.95 2.03
CA VAL A 107 -11.79 4.69 2.18
C VAL A 107 -12.61 4.00 3.26
N GLU A 108 -12.86 4.70 4.34
CA GLU A 108 -13.61 4.20 5.50
C GLU A 108 -14.94 4.95 5.63
N GLY A 109 -16.04 4.22 5.53
CA GLY A 109 -17.41 4.70 5.70
C GLY A 109 -18.30 3.62 6.31
N GLU A 110 -19.59 3.91 6.42
CA GLU A 110 -20.60 2.94 6.84
C GLU A 110 -21.11 2.06 5.69
N GLU A 111 -21.37 2.65 4.52
CA GLU A 111 -21.83 1.95 3.31
C GLU A 111 -20.74 1.93 2.24
N ILE A 112 -19.93 2.98 2.13
CA ILE A 112 -18.82 3.07 1.17
C ILE A 112 -17.52 2.74 1.87
N ILE A 113 -16.92 1.64 1.46
CA ILE A 113 -15.59 1.23 1.87
C ILE A 113 -14.71 0.96 0.65
N SER A 114 -13.39 1.07 0.80
CA SER A 114 -12.44 0.56 -0.19
C SER A 114 -12.38 -0.97 -0.10
N ASP A 115 -12.75 -1.62 -1.19
CA ASP A 115 -12.69 -3.07 -1.37
C ASP A 115 -12.52 -3.41 -2.86
N LEU A 116 -12.54 -4.71 -3.21
CA LEU A 116 -12.38 -5.19 -4.59
C LEU A 116 -13.49 -4.77 -5.57
N SER A 117 -14.53 -4.06 -5.12
CA SER A 117 -15.58 -3.53 -5.99
C SER A 117 -15.22 -2.20 -6.65
N TRP A 118 -14.08 -1.60 -6.28
CA TRP A 118 -13.53 -0.41 -6.91
C TRP A 118 -12.82 -0.75 -8.23
N LYS A 119 -12.75 0.26 -9.10
CA LYS A 119 -11.94 0.21 -10.32
C LYS A 119 -10.79 1.20 -10.24
N VAL A 120 -9.76 1.01 -11.05
CA VAL A 120 -8.58 1.88 -11.13
C VAL A 120 -8.06 1.97 -12.55
N THR A 121 -7.48 3.10 -12.90
CA THR A 121 -6.78 3.34 -14.17
C THR A 121 -5.46 4.08 -13.90
N CYS A 122 -4.46 3.87 -14.76
CA CYS A 122 -3.22 4.65 -14.78
C CYS A 122 -3.29 5.84 -15.76
N GLY A 123 -4.48 6.16 -16.30
CA GLY A 123 -4.69 7.26 -17.25
C GLY A 123 -4.64 6.84 -18.72
N ASP A 124 -4.61 5.54 -19.00
CA ASP A 124 -4.57 4.95 -20.34
C ASP A 124 -5.96 4.76 -20.98
N GLY A 125 -7.01 5.29 -20.35
CA GLY A 125 -8.39 5.13 -20.78
C GLY A 125 -9.01 3.76 -20.44
N LYS A 126 -8.30 2.87 -19.75
CA LYS A 126 -8.80 1.56 -19.34
C LYS A 126 -8.96 1.49 -17.82
N TYR A 127 -10.11 0.99 -17.39
CA TYR A 127 -10.40 0.72 -15.98
C TYR A 127 -10.33 -0.77 -15.70
N VAL A 128 -9.49 -1.14 -14.74
CA VAL A 128 -9.32 -2.50 -14.25
C VAL A 128 -9.80 -2.61 -12.80
N LYS A 129 -9.94 -3.84 -12.28
CA LYS A 129 -10.20 -4.04 -10.85
C LYS A 129 -8.96 -3.66 -10.04
N VAL A 130 -9.19 -3.13 -8.84
CA VAL A 130 -8.10 -2.82 -7.90
C VAL A 130 -7.41 -4.06 -7.35
N GLY A 131 -6.16 -3.91 -6.95
CA GLY A 131 -5.42 -4.88 -6.13
C GLY A 131 -5.61 -4.64 -4.63
N THR A 132 -5.46 -5.70 -3.83
CA THR A 132 -5.37 -5.66 -2.36
C THR A 132 -4.60 -6.88 -1.88
N SER A 133 -4.10 -6.88 -0.63
CA SER A 133 -3.32 -7.99 -0.08
C SER A 133 -3.62 -8.21 1.40
N ARG A 134 -3.63 -9.47 1.84
CA ARG A 134 -3.74 -9.85 3.26
C ARG A 134 -2.52 -9.44 4.09
N LEU A 135 -1.42 -9.08 3.43
CA LEU A 135 -0.23 -8.52 4.09
C LEU A 135 -0.43 -7.05 4.48
N VAL A 136 -1.43 -6.39 3.88
CA VAL A 136 -1.72 -4.96 4.07
C VAL A 136 -3.12 -4.81 4.65
N ASN A 137 -3.19 -4.61 5.96
CA ASN A 137 -4.43 -4.31 6.66
C ASN A 137 -4.54 -2.79 6.87
N LYS A 138 -5.44 -2.29 7.73
CA LYS A 138 -5.56 -0.85 7.99
C LYS A 138 -4.26 -0.17 8.44
N LYS A 139 -3.38 -0.92 9.12
CA LYS A 139 -2.00 -0.56 9.47
C LYS A 139 -1.14 -1.84 9.44
N PRO A 140 0.10 -1.80 8.91
CA PRO A 140 0.77 -0.65 8.26
C PRO A 140 0.15 -0.28 6.90
N SER A 141 0.56 0.85 6.33
CA SER A 141 0.25 1.17 4.93
C SER A 141 0.99 0.19 3.98
N PRO A 142 0.60 0.10 2.70
CA PRO A 142 1.30 -0.79 1.77
C PRO A 142 2.78 -0.41 1.56
N ASN A 143 3.17 0.87 1.67
CA ASN A 143 4.58 1.28 1.60
C ASN A 143 5.39 0.89 2.86
N ASP A 144 4.68 0.69 3.98
CA ASP A 144 5.24 0.42 5.29
C ASP A 144 5.23 -1.04 5.72
N VAL A 145 4.77 -1.97 4.87
CA VAL A 145 4.79 -3.41 5.17
C VAL A 145 6.18 -3.90 5.56
N ARG A 146 6.25 -4.66 6.65
CA ARG A 146 7.45 -5.37 7.13
C ARG A 146 7.04 -6.78 7.57
N LEU A 147 7.96 -7.72 7.47
CA LEU A 147 7.79 -9.05 8.04
C LEU A 147 7.87 -8.96 9.57
N PRO A 148 7.16 -9.83 10.31
CA PRO A 148 7.31 -9.91 11.75
C PRO A 148 8.75 -10.24 12.11
N THR A 149 9.23 -9.65 13.20
CA THR A 149 10.55 -9.92 13.76
C THR A 149 10.42 -10.34 15.21
N GLU A 150 11.35 -11.18 15.65
CA GLU A 150 11.46 -11.60 17.05
C GLU A 150 12.89 -11.41 17.53
N ILE A 151 13.05 -11.13 18.82
CA ILE A 151 14.38 -10.99 19.43
C ILE A 151 14.94 -12.39 19.65
N ARG A 152 16.18 -12.60 19.22
CA ARG A 152 16.94 -13.83 19.44
C ARG A 152 18.28 -13.49 20.09
N PHE A 153 18.74 -14.39 20.95
CA PHE A 153 20.05 -14.32 21.59
C PHE A 153 20.91 -15.50 21.13
N PRO A 154 22.25 -15.33 21.08
CA PRO A 154 23.16 -16.42 20.78
C PRO A 154 22.99 -17.54 21.83
N LEU A 155 23.02 -18.79 21.40
CA LEU A 155 23.03 -19.94 22.30
C LEU A 155 24.41 -20.14 22.92
N ARG A 156 25.46 -19.75 22.19
CA ARG A 156 26.84 -19.85 22.62
C ARG A 156 27.63 -18.63 22.18
N GLU A 157 28.56 -18.22 23.02
CA GLU A 157 29.55 -17.20 22.73
C GLU A 157 30.93 -17.77 23.06
N PHE A 158 31.89 -17.63 22.15
CA PHE A 158 33.26 -18.06 22.41
C PHE A 158 34.27 -17.14 21.74
N LYS A 159 35.46 -17.05 22.34
CA LYS A 159 36.56 -16.25 21.81
C LYS A 159 37.43 -17.08 20.89
N VAL A 160 37.76 -16.51 19.74
CA VAL A 160 38.78 -17.03 18.82
C VAL A 160 39.71 -15.85 18.52
N ASP A 161 40.98 -16.00 18.88
CA ASP A 161 41.94 -14.90 18.92
C ASP A 161 41.43 -13.70 19.75
N ASP A 162 41.38 -12.50 19.16
CA ASP A 162 40.88 -11.26 19.76
C ASP A 162 39.40 -10.97 19.43
N LYS A 163 38.69 -11.93 18.81
CA LYS A 163 37.30 -11.78 18.34
C LYS A 163 36.33 -12.64 19.14
N THR A 164 35.08 -12.18 19.22
CA THR A 164 33.96 -12.96 19.76
C THR A 164 33.15 -13.56 18.60
N ILE A 165 32.89 -14.85 18.67
CA ILE A 165 32.00 -15.57 17.76
C ILE A 165 30.68 -15.86 18.49
N TYR A 166 29.58 -15.53 17.82
CA TYR A 166 28.22 -15.75 18.29
C TYR A 166 27.57 -16.88 17.49
N ASP A 167 27.14 -17.93 18.16
CA ASP A 167 26.48 -19.08 17.56
C ASP A 167 25.01 -19.14 18.00
N PHE A 168 24.10 -18.98 17.04
CA PHE A 168 22.66 -19.01 17.25
C PHE A 168 22.05 -20.42 17.11
N GLY A 169 22.84 -21.43 16.74
CA GLY A 169 22.45 -22.84 16.66
C GLY A 169 21.63 -23.25 15.44
N GLU A 170 21.11 -22.29 14.68
CA GLU A 170 20.34 -22.53 13.47
C GLU A 170 20.60 -21.45 12.41
N GLU A 171 20.38 -21.80 11.14
CA GLU A 171 20.39 -20.84 10.04
C GLU A 171 19.17 -19.91 10.16
N MET A 172 19.38 -18.60 10.03
CA MET A 172 18.28 -17.63 10.11
C MET A 172 18.54 -16.38 9.27
N MET A 173 17.46 -15.75 8.83
CA MET A 173 17.50 -14.39 8.28
C MET A 173 17.28 -13.40 9.41
N ALA A 174 18.32 -12.62 9.74
CA ALA A 174 18.30 -11.73 10.89
C ALA A 174 18.85 -10.33 10.53
N TYR A 175 18.57 -9.39 11.44
CA TYR A 175 19.27 -8.12 11.52
C TYR A 175 20.17 -8.19 12.77
N LEU A 176 21.38 -7.65 12.68
CA LEU A 176 22.28 -7.47 13.83
C LEU A 176 22.01 -6.14 14.53
#